data_AF-A0A2N5ZCD3-F1
#
_entry.id   AF-A0A2N5ZCD3-F1
#
_cell.length_a   1.000
_cell.length_b   1.000
_cell.length_c   1.000
_cell.angle_alpha   90.00
_cell.angle_beta   90.00
_cell.angle_gamma   90.00
#
_symmetry.space_group_name_H-M   'P 1'
#
loop_
_entity.id
_entity.type
_entity.pdbx_description
1 polymer ?
#
loop_
_entity_poly.entity_id
_entity_poly.type
_entity_poly.pdbx_seq_one_letter_code
_entity_poly.pdbx_strand_id
1 'polypeptide(L)'
;TIFNGLKDMGFVKGDTEEAIHAGAHALFFPCGTGHLMGLDVHDMENLGEQYVGYGGEPKSTLFGIKSLRLGRELKPGYVLTIEPGIYFIPELIDLWNSQNKFTQFINYDKVNEYRDFGGTRNEEDILITKNGHKILGKPLAKSIEDVEAERAKAFE
;
A
#
# COMPACT_ATOMS: atom_id res chain seq x y z
N THR A 1 8.51 8.55 4.91
CA THR A 1 7.37 7.89 4.25
C THR A 1 7.91 6.89 3.24
N ILE A 2 7.10 5.95 2.75
CA ILE A 2 7.53 4.96 1.74
C ILE A 2 8.14 5.64 0.51
N PHE A 3 7.47 6.69 -0.01
CA PHE A 3 7.93 7.40 -1.19
C PHE A 3 9.29 8.10 -0.99
N ASN A 4 9.54 8.68 0.18
CA ASN A 4 10.87 9.23 0.49
C ASN A 4 11.93 8.13 0.59
N GLY A 5 11.60 6.94 1.13
CA GLY A 5 12.52 5.80 1.11
C GLY A 5 12.87 5.36 -0.31
N LEU A 6 11.90 5.32 -1.22
CA LEU A 6 12.16 5.06 -2.65
C LEU A 6 13.07 6.12 -3.28
N LYS A 7 12.93 7.38 -2.85
CA LYS A 7 13.77 8.50 -3.30
C LYS A 7 15.21 8.36 -2.79
N ASP A 8 15.38 8.03 -1.52
CA ASP A 8 16.68 7.80 -0.90
C ASP A 8 17.42 6.62 -1.55
N MET A 9 16.69 5.62 -2.03
CA MET A 9 17.22 4.48 -2.79
C MET A 9 17.44 4.79 -4.29
N GLY A 10 17.05 5.97 -4.77
CA GLY A 10 17.25 6.43 -6.15
C GLY A 10 16.23 5.93 -7.18
N PHE A 11 15.15 5.27 -6.75
CA PHE A 11 14.07 4.80 -7.65
C PHE A 11 13.20 5.94 -8.17
N VAL A 12 13.06 7.01 -7.38
CA VAL A 12 12.29 8.21 -7.73
C VAL A 12 13.13 9.46 -7.50
N LYS A 13 12.74 10.56 -8.14
CA LYS A 13 13.43 11.86 -8.16
C LYS A 13 12.41 13.01 -8.23
N GLY A 14 12.90 14.25 -8.14
CA GLY A 14 12.03 15.43 -8.14
C GLY A 14 11.33 15.67 -6.80
N ASP A 15 10.27 16.46 -6.81
CA ASP A 15 9.48 16.76 -5.61
C ASP A 15 8.53 15.61 -5.25
N THR A 16 8.48 15.26 -3.95
CA THR A 16 7.69 14.12 -3.46
C THR A 16 6.20 14.39 -3.54
N GLU A 17 5.75 15.57 -3.12
CA GLU A 17 4.32 15.90 -3.06
C GLU A 17 3.75 16.06 -4.47
N GLU A 18 4.50 16.69 -5.38
CA GLU A 18 4.13 16.77 -6.79
C GLU A 18 4.00 15.38 -7.43
N ALA A 19 4.95 14.48 -7.16
CA ALA A 19 4.92 13.11 -7.68
C ALA A 19 3.73 12.31 -7.15
N ILE A 20 3.42 12.45 -5.85
CA ILE A 20 2.28 11.77 -5.22
C ILE A 20 0.96 12.29 -5.78
N HIS A 21 0.78 13.62 -5.85
CA HIS A 21 -0.41 14.24 -6.43
C HIS A 21 -0.60 13.90 -7.91
N ALA A 22 0.48 13.77 -8.67
CA ALA A 22 0.43 13.33 -10.06
C ALA A 22 0.08 11.84 -10.21
N GLY A 23 0.19 11.04 -9.15
CA GLY A 23 -0.09 9.60 -9.14
C GLY A 23 1.11 8.70 -9.48
N ALA A 24 2.33 9.23 -9.45
CA ALA A 24 3.54 8.45 -9.76
C ALA A 24 3.80 7.32 -8.76
N HIS A 25 3.35 7.48 -7.51
CA HIS A 25 3.47 6.46 -6.46
C HIS A 25 2.83 5.11 -6.84
N ALA A 26 1.80 5.13 -7.69
CA ALA A 26 1.04 3.94 -8.04
C ALA A 26 1.81 2.95 -8.91
N LEU A 27 3.00 3.31 -9.44
CA LEU A 27 3.91 2.32 -10.02
C LEU A 27 4.35 1.29 -8.98
N PHE A 28 4.62 1.75 -7.75
CA PHE A 28 5.15 0.94 -6.66
C PHE A 28 4.07 0.42 -5.71
N PHE A 29 2.92 1.10 -5.64
CA PHE A 29 1.81 0.73 -4.78
C PHE A 29 0.45 0.93 -5.49
N PRO A 30 0.01 -0.05 -6.31
CA PRO A 30 -1.18 0.08 -7.15
C PRO A 30 -2.51 -0.26 -6.44
N CYS A 31 -2.44 -0.78 -5.20
CA CYS A 31 -3.60 -1.18 -4.40
C CYS A 31 -3.99 -0.13 -3.35
N GLY A 32 -5.11 -0.35 -2.67
CA GLY A 32 -5.52 0.46 -1.52
C GLY A 32 -4.67 0.14 -0.28
N THR A 33 -4.62 1.07 0.67
CA THR A 33 -3.86 0.91 1.94
C THR A 33 -4.49 -0.07 2.92
N GLY A 34 -5.74 -0.47 2.69
CA GLY A 34 -6.48 -1.41 3.53
C GLY A 34 -7.98 -1.37 3.28
N HIS A 35 -8.69 -2.22 4.02
CA HIS A 35 -10.14 -2.39 3.90
C HIS A 35 -10.77 -2.80 5.23
N LEU A 36 -12.10 -2.68 5.33
CA LEU A 36 -12.82 -3.25 6.48
C LEU A 36 -12.70 -4.76 6.46
N MET A 37 -12.63 -5.34 7.66
CA MET A 37 -12.56 -6.78 7.86
C MET A 37 -13.54 -7.19 8.96
N GLY A 38 -14.24 -8.30 8.75
CA GLY A 38 -15.28 -8.77 9.66
C GLY A 38 -15.61 -10.23 9.41
N LEU A 39 -16.85 -10.50 9.02
CA LEU A 39 -17.25 -11.85 8.62
C LEU A 39 -16.71 -12.20 7.23
N ASP A 40 -16.58 -11.20 6.35
CA ASP A 40 -15.84 -11.32 5.09
C ASP A 40 -14.45 -10.67 5.23
N VAL A 41 -13.49 -11.16 4.43
CA VAL A 41 -12.13 -10.56 4.37
C VAL A 41 -12.23 -9.10 3.91
N HIS A 42 -12.88 -8.85 2.78
CA HIS A 42 -13.37 -7.52 2.42
C HIS A 42 -14.80 -7.35 2.92
N ASP A 43 -14.96 -6.86 4.15
CA ASP A 43 -16.25 -6.89 4.84
C ASP A 43 -17.34 -6.12 4.07
N MET A 44 -18.48 -6.78 3.83
CA MET A 44 -19.63 -6.22 3.13
C MET A 44 -19.37 -5.74 1.69
N GLU A 45 -18.36 -6.26 0.99
CA GLU A 45 -18.01 -5.87 -0.39
C GLU A 45 -19.22 -5.95 -1.34
N ASN A 46 -20.08 -6.96 -1.18
CA ASN A 46 -21.29 -7.17 -1.99
C ASN A 46 -22.38 -6.09 -1.82
N LEU A 47 -22.32 -5.28 -0.75
CA LEU A 47 -23.20 -4.12 -0.57
C LEU A 47 -22.71 -2.89 -1.34
N GLY A 48 -21.53 -2.98 -1.97
CA GLY A 48 -20.92 -1.95 -2.78
C GLY A 48 -20.04 -1.00 -1.97
N GLU A 49 -18.78 -0.87 -2.40
CA GLU A 49 -17.80 0.02 -1.76
C GLU A 49 -18.25 1.48 -1.72
N GLN A 50 -19.00 1.95 -2.72
CA GLN A 50 -19.55 3.31 -2.71
C GLN A 50 -20.34 3.59 -1.42
N TYR A 51 -21.15 2.62 -0.98
CA TYR A 51 -22.00 2.79 0.20
C TYR A 51 -21.23 2.43 1.48
N VAL A 52 -20.60 1.26 1.49
CA VAL A 52 -19.88 0.77 2.67
C VAL A 52 -18.56 1.51 2.84
N GLY A 53 -17.69 1.49 1.85
CA GLY A 53 -16.36 2.09 1.94
C GLY A 53 -16.34 3.62 1.97
N TYR A 54 -17.24 4.26 1.25
CA TYR A 54 -17.20 5.70 0.96
C TYR A 54 -18.40 6.49 1.49
N GLY A 55 -19.42 5.83 2.05
CA GLY A 55 -20.57 6.53 2.64
C GLY A 55 -21.41 7.32 1.63
N GLY A 56 -21.41 6.91 0.37
CA GLY A 56 -22.11 7.60 -0.73
C GLY A 56 -21.23 8.56 -1.53
N GLU A 57 -20.04 8.89 -1.04
CA GLU A 57 -19.10 9.79 -1.71
C GLU A 57 -18.43 9.13 -2.92
N PRO A 58 -18.09 9.90 -3.98
CA PRO A 58 -17.43 9.35 -5.15
C PRO A 58 -15.99 8.91 -4.84
N LYS A 59 -15.58 7.80 -5.45
CA LYS A 59 -14.19 7.33 -5.42
C LYS A 59 -13.31 8.23 -6.29
N SER A 60 -12.04 8.38 -5.90
CA SER A 60 -11.02 8.95 -6.79
C SER A 60 -10.91 8.11 -8.07
N THR A 61 -10.63 8.76 -9.19
CA THR A 61 -10.33 8.09 -10.47
C THR A 61 -8.83 7.88 -10.66
N LEU A 62 -7.98 8.46 -9.79
CA LEU A 62 -6.53 8.34 -9.86
C LEU A 62 -6.11 6.89 -9.62
N PHE A 63 -5.28 6.34 -10.51
CA PHE A 63 -4.71 5.00 -10.33
C PHE A 63 -3.92 4.90 -9.01
N GLY A 64 -3.96 3.75 -8.34
CA GLY A 64 -3.56 3.61 -6.94
C GLY A 64 -4.72 3.97 -6.00
N ILE A 65 -5.03 5.27 -5.87
CA ILE A 65 -6.05 5.76 -4.92
C ILE A 65 -7.45 5.18 -5.21
N LYS A 66 -7.82 5.00 -6.49
CA LYS A 66 -9.11 4.40 -6.87
C LYS A 66 -9.31 2.98 -6.34
N SER A 67 -8.22 2.29 -5.99
CA SER A 67 -8.23 0.94 -5.42
C SER A 67 -8.47 0.92 -3.91
N LEU A 68 -8.54 2.09 -3.25
CA LEU A 68 -8.88 2.19 -1.83
C LEU A 68 -10.32 1.69 -1.60
N ARG A 69 -10.49 0.84 -0.59
CA ARG A 69 -11.79 0.24 -0.24
C ARG A 69 -12.51 0.94 0.90
N LEU A 70 -11.79 1.71 1.72
CA LEU A 70 -12.33 2.50 2.83
C LEU A 70 -11.87 3.96 2.71
N GLY A 71 -12.73 4.82 2.15
CA GLY A 71 -12.48 6.24 1.91
C GLY A 71 -13.21 7.19 2.85
N ARG A 72 -13.68 6.69 4.01
CA ARG A 72 -14.43 7.46 5.01
C ARG A 72 -13.68 7.56 6.34
N GLU A 73 -14.13 8.48 7.18
CA GLU A 73 -13.58 8.68 8.52
C GLU A 73 -13.66 7.40 9.37
N LEU A 74 -12.57 7.10 10.08
CA LEU A 74 -12.47 5.95 10.97
C LEU A 74 -13.28 6.17 12.24
N LYS A 75 -14.09 5.19 12.64
CA LYS A 75 -14.93 5.25 13.84
C LYS A 75 -14.56 4.16 14.84
N PRO A 76 -14.67 4.42 16.16
CA PRO A 76 -14.50 3.38 17.18
C PRO A 76 -15.38 2.17 16.89
N GLY A 77 -14.80 0.98 16.99
CA GLY A 77 -15.44 -0.30 16.65
C GLY A 77 -15.14 -0.81 15.24
N TYR A 78 -14.56 0.01 14.35
CA TYR A 78 -14.12 -0.46 13.04
C TYR A 78 -12.94 -1.43 13.19
N VAL A 79 -13.02 -2.54 12.46
CA VAL A 79 -11.91 -3.46 12.25
C VAL A 79 -11.48 -3.35 10.79
N LEU A 80 -10.19 -3.12 10.55
CA LEU A 80 -9.64 -2.95 9.22
C LEU A 80 -8.21 -3.48 9.13
N THR A 81 -7.79 -3.77 7.91
CA THR A 81 -6.39 -4.04 7.58
C THR A 81 -5.63 -2.72 7.38
N ILE A 82 -4.34 -2.72 7.70
CA ILE A 82 -3.36 -1.72 7.26
C ILE A 82 -2.23 -2.47 6.57
N GLU A 83 -2.16 -2.33 5.25
CA GLU A 83 -1.41 -3.25 4.39
C GLU A 83 -0.52 -2.55 3.33
N PRO A 84 0.32 -1.58 3.73
CA PRO A 84 1.22 -0.93 2.78
C PRO A 84 2.17 -1.94 2.11
N GLY A 85 2.44 -1.73 0.83
CA GLY A 85 3.35 -2.55 0.06
C GLY A 85 4.20 -1.76 -0.93
N ILE A 86 5.24 -2.41 -1.42
CA ILE A 86 6.14 -1.91 -2.47
C ILE A 86 6.34 -3.05 -3.45
N TYR A 87 6.01 -2.82 -4.71
CA TYR A 87 6.08 -3.83 -5.76
C TYR A 87 6.85 -3.29 -6.97
N PHE A 88 7.56 -4.20 -7.64
CA PHE A 88 8.19 -3.99 -8.93
C PHE A 88 7.50 -4.92 -9.91
N ILE A 89 6.39 -4.46 -10.49
CA ILE A 89 5.55 -5.26 -11.39
C ILE A 89 6.04 -5.06 -12.83
N PRO A 90 6.66 -6.06 -13.47
CA PRO A 90 7.30 -5.88 -14.79
C PRO A 90 6.35 -5.30 -15.83
N GLU A 91 5.13 -5.82 -15.92
CA GLU A 91 4.14 -5.41 -16.92
C GLU A 91 3.72 -3.94 -16.74
N LEU A 92 3.65 -3.47 -15.49
CA LEU A 92 3.30 -2.08 -15.19
C LEU A 92 4.47 -1.14 -15.49
N ILE A 93 5.70 -1.57 -15.17
CA ILE A 93 6.93 -0.84 -15.49
C ILE A 93 7.05 -0.65 -17.00
N ASP A 94 6.91 -1.72 -17.79
CA ASP A 94 7.01 -1.71 -19.24
C ASP A 94 5.93 -0.81 -19.87
N LEU A 95 4.69 -0.94 -19.39
CA LEU A 95 3.58 -0.11 -19.85
C LEU A 95 3.83 1.37 -19.60
N TRP A 96 4.28 1.75 -18.40
CA TRP A 96 4.47 3.16 -18.06
C TRP A 96 5.71 3.76 -18.72
N ASN A 97 6.78 2.98 -18.84
CA ASN A 97 8.00 3.41 -19.51
C ASN A 97 7.75 3.64 -21.02
N SER A 98 7.04 2.72 -21.69
CA SER A 98 6.67 2.89 -23.11
C SER A 98 5.80 4.11 -23.38
N GLN A 99 5.02 4.55 -22.39
CA GLN A 99 4.19 5.75 -22.45
C GLN A 99 4.93 7.03 -22.04
N ASN A 100 6.23 6.96 -21.71
CA ASN A 100 7.00 8.03 -21.11
C ASN A 100 6.32 8.65 -19.88
N LYS A 101 5.60 7.82 -19.11
CA LYS A 101 4.78 8.28 -17.99
C LYS A 101 5.67 8.65 -16.80
N PHE A 102 5.53 9.87 -16.30
CA PHE A 102 6.20 10.36 -15.09
C PHE A 102 7.74 10.26 -15.12
N THR A 103 8.40 10.38 -16.28
CA THR A 103 9.87 10.29 -16.42
C THR A 103 10.62 11.38 -15.64
N GLN A 104 9.94 12.47 -15.28
CA GLN A 104 10.45 13.50 -14.38
C GLN A 104 10.51 13.05 -12.91
N PHE A 105 9.70 12.05 -12.52
CA PHE A 105 9.62 11.54 -11.14
C PHE A 105 10.20 10.13 -10.97
N ILE A 106 10.18 9.31 -12.02
CA ILE A 106 10.57 7.89 -11.96
C ILE A 106 11.90 7.69 -12.67
N ASN A 107 12.82 7.00 -11.99
CA ASN A 107 14.08 6.57 -12.57
C ASN A 107 13.94 5.16 -13.12
N TYR A 108 13.44 5.01 -14.36
CA TYR A 108 13.18 3.70 -14.95
C TYR A 108 14.43 2.83 -15.08
N ASP A 109 15.61 3.40 -15.29
CA ASP A 109 16.86 2.64 -15.33
C ASP A 109 17.08 1.93 -13.99
N LYS A 110 16.97 2.68 -12.88
CA LYS A 110 17.12 2.13 -11.53
C LYS A 110 15.99 1.17 -11.15
N VAL A 111 14.75 1.46 -11.55
CA VAL A 111 13.60 0.58 -11.32
C VAL A 111 13.80 -0.77 -12.02
N ASN A 112 14.32 -0.77 -13.25
CA ASN A 112 14.54 -1.99 -14.03
C ASN A 112 15.60 -2.92 -13.40
N GLU A 113 16.56 -2.40 -12.62
CA GLU A 113 17.49 -3.23 -11.85
C GLU A 113 16.79 -4.14 -10.83
N TYR A 114 15.57 -3.77 -10.38
CA TYR A 114 14.79 -4.47 -9.36
C TYR A 114 13.53 -5.14 -9.91
N ARG A 115 13.39 -5.23 -11.24
CA ARG A 115 12.18 -5.75 -11.90
C ARG A 115 11.79 -7.17 -11.46
N ASP A 116 12.76 -7.99 -11.07
CA ASP A 116 12.53 -9.38 -10.65
C ASP A 116 12.44 -9.55 -9.12
N PHE A 117 12.44 -8.44 -8.35
CA PHE A 117 12.27 -8.46 -6.89
C PHE A 117 10.88 -8.92 -6.45
N GLY A 118 9.87 -8.72 -7.29
CA GLY A 118 8.47 -8.94 -6.94
C GLY A 118 7.95 -7.81 -6.04
N GLY A 119 8.08 -7.97 -4.73
CA GLY A 119 7.64 -6.94 -3.78
C GLY A 119 7.51 -7.43 -2.35
N THR A 120 7.10 -6.51 -1.48
CA THR A 120 6.82 -6.79 -0.06
C THR A 120 5.55 -6.08 0.37
N ARG A 121 4.83 -6.67 1.32
CA ARG A 121 3.66 -6.09 1.98
C ARG A 121 3.68 -6.51 3.44
N ASN A 122 3.48 -5.54 4.32
CA ASN A 122 3.27 -5.79 5.75
C ASN A 122 1.83 -5.43 6.06
N GLU A 123 1.09 -6.39 6.58
CA GLU A 123 -0.35 -6.29 6.81
C GLU A 123 -0.68 -6.58 8.27
N GLU A 124 -1.48 -5.69 8.86
CA GLU A 124 -1.90 -5.78 10.25
C GLU A 124 -3.39 -5.54 10.38
N ASP A 125 -4.02 -6.33 11.24
CA ASP A 125 -5.43 -6.17 11.59
C ASP A 125 -5.54 -5.25 12.79
N ILE A 126 -6.31 -4.17 12.66
CA ILE A 126 -6.48 -3.20 13.73
C ILE A 126 -7.95 -2.97 14.07
N LEU A 127 -8.22 -2.85 15.37
CA LEU A 127 -9.47 -2.33 15.91
C LEU A 127 -9.30 -0.86 16.25
N ILE A 128 -10.13 0.01 15.68
CA ILE A 128 -10.22 1.41 16.06
C ILE A 128 -10.94 1.52 17.40
N THR A 129 -10.32 2.24 18.33
CA THR A 129 -10.84 2.50 19.68
C THR A 129 -11.22 3.97 19.80
N LYS A 130 -11.82 4.37 20.92
CA LYS A 130 -12.21 5.78 21.16
C LYS A 130 -11.03 6.76 21.05
N ASN A 131 -9.82 6.33 21.43
CA ASN A 131 -8.66 7.20 21.59
C ASN A 131 -7.43 6.73 20.78
N GLY A 132 -7.60 5.83 19.80
CA GLY A 132 -6.48 5.25 19.06
C GLY A 132 -6.86 3.91 18.42
N HIS A 133 -5.93 2.96 18.40
CA HIS A 133 -6.15 1.64 17.81
C HIS A 133 -5.58 0.53 18.69
N LYS A 134 -5.99 -0.71 18.41
CA LYS A 134 -5.42 -1.94 18.97
C LYS A 134 -5.10 -2.89 17.83
N ILE A 135 -3.85 -3.36 17.77
CA ILE A 135 -3.47 -4.46 16.87
C ILE A 135 -4.14 -5.74 17.37
N LEU A 136 -4.78 -6.46 16.46
CA LEU A 136 -5.44 -7.74 16.72
C LEU A 136 -4.45 -8.87 16.46
N GLY A 137 -4.54 -9.93 17.27
CA GLY A 137 -3.62 -11.06 17.19
C GLY A 137 -2.29 -10.85 17.91
N LYS A 138 -1.33 -11.74 17.64
CA LYS A 138 0.03 -11.64 18.17
C LYS A 138 0.84 -10.74 17.25
N PRO A 139 1.65 -9.79 17.79
CA PRO A 139 2.52 -8.97 16.96
C PRO A 139 3.43 -9.83 16.08
N LEU A 140 3.49 -9.52 14.79
CA LEU A 140 4.42 -10.13 13.85
C LEU A 140 5.81 -9.48 13.98
N ALA A 141 6.85 -10.25 13.68
CA ALA A 141 8.20 -9.73 13.50
C ALA A 141 8.23 -8.75 12.32
N LYS A 142 8.76 -7.54 12.53
CA LYS A 142 8.72 -6.44 11.54
C LYS A 142 10.08 -5.82 11.24
N SER A 143 10.94 -5.72 12.26
CA SER A 143 12.31 -5.29 12.03
C SER A 143 13.09 -6.39 11.30
N ILE A 144 14.16 -6.02 10.62
CA ILE A 144 15.03 -6.99 9.94
C ILE A 144 15.58 -7.98 10.98
N GLU A 145 15.99 -7.46 12.14
CA GLU A 145 16.52 -8.24 13.25
C GLU A 145 15.49 -9.24 13.79
N ASP A 146 14.24 -8.81 14.00
CA ASP A 146 13.19 -9.70 14.50
C ASP A 146 12.86 -10.80 13.48
N VAL A 147 12.80 -10.45 12.19
CA VAL A 147 12.48 -11.41 11.12
C VAL A 147 13.60 -12.46 10.99
N GLU A 148 14.87 -12.05 11.02
CA GLU A 148 16.00 -12.98 11.00
C GLU A 148 16.06 -13.84 12.28
N ALA A 149 15.70 -13.28 13.44
CA ALA A 149 15.61 -14.03 14.69
C ALA A 149 14.50 -15.10 14.66
N GLU A 150 13.32 -14.79 14.12
CA GLU A 150 12.25 -15.78 13.92
C GLU A 150 12.65 -16.84 12.89
N ARG A 151 13.31 -16.43 11.80
CA ARG A 151 13.82 -17.36 10.80
C ARG A 151 14.81 -18.34 11.40
N ALA A 152 15.73 -17.89 12.25
CA ALA A 152 16.75 -18.75 12.87
C ALA A 152 16.13 -19.91 13.67
N LYS A 153 15.05 -19.66 14.42
CA LYS A 153 14.34 -20.68 15.21
C LYS A 153 13.76 -21.83 14.38
N ALA A 154 13.46 -21.58 13.10
CA ALA A 154 12.89 -22.61 12.22
C ALA A 154 13.95 -23.60 11.68
N PHE A 155 15.24 -23.27 11.81
CA PHE A 155 16.37 -24.06 11.31
C PHE A 155 17.29 -24.58 12.44
N GLU A 156 16.90 -24.38 13.70
CA GLU A 156 17.47 -25.04 14.89
C GLU A 156 16.76 -26.36 15.19
#